data_AF-X0WZ82-F1
#
_entry.id   AF-X0WZ82-F1
#
_cell.length_a   1.000
_cell.length_b   1.000
_cell.length_c   1.000
_cell.angle_alpha   90.00
_cell.angle_beta   90.00
_cell.angle_gamma   90.00
#
_symmetry.space_group_name_H-M   'P 1'
#
loop_
_entity.id
_entity.type
_entity.pdbx_description
1 polymer ?
#
loop_
_entity_poly.entity_id
_entity_poly.type
_entity_poly.pdbx_seq_one_letter_code
_entity_poly.pdbx_strand_id
1 'polypeptide(L)'
;WDAYTWTQVILPYIEQMAVYEGYWTLPQRGYNCPNYPGALGPIGNETRLRDSRMAVISTYLCPSDRGPKPNEWWTGPYGYMCHNYSGCVGSGDMYGNSVDSSSGPWGVGIFSVKPGQSYDLGVSVPTWSTQSMDVRDGLSNTLMLSELLVPVPVQGRWGGAMGETVYGNMGGALFSAATTPNTSAPDRIISHCPQSYNDTGYAAPCVSIAPSRWCTRSAEGAYAAARSNHRDGVNVALADGSVT
;
A
#
# COMPACT_ATOMS: atom_id res chain seq x y z
N TRP A 1 -0.68 9.28 -4.14
CA TRP A 1 -0.24 9.13 -2.74
C TRP A 1 -1.47 8.84 -1.91
N ASP A 2 -2.28 9.85 -1.56
CA ASP A 2 -3.41 9.73 -0.61
C ASP A 2 -4.71 9.13 -1.17
N ALA A 3 -4.64 8.40 -2.28
CA ALA A 3 -5.81 7.82 -2.93
C ALA A 3 -6.23 6.51 -2.27
N TYR A 4 -7.53 6.21 -2.35
CA TYR A 4 -8.05 4.88 -2.07
C TYR A 4 -7.30 3.80 -2.88
N THR A 5 -7.27 2.59 -2.34
CA THR A 5 -6.54 1.47 -2.91
C THR A 5 -7.39 0.19 -2.86
N TRP A 6 -6.82 -0.92 -3.32
CA TRP A 6 -7.51 -2.20 -3.37
C TRP A 6 -8.01 -2.66 -2.00
N THR A 7 -7.34 -2.26 -0.92
CA THR A 7 -7.64 -2.67 0.45
C THR A 7 -9.04 -2.24 0.91
N GLN A 8 -9.58 -1.12 0.41
CA GLN A 8 -10.98 -0.77 0.68
C GLN A 8 -11.95 -1.50 -0.23
N VAL A 9 -11.59 -1.68 -1.50
CA VAL A 9 -12.47 -2.27 -2.52
C VAL A 9 -12.79 -3.74 -2.20
N ILE A 10 -11.88 -4.46 -1.56
CA ILE A 10 -12.08 -5.88 -1.25
C ILE A 10 -12.85 -6.13 0.06
N LEU A 11 -13.07 -5.13 0.91
CA LEU A 11 -13.68 -5.29 2.24
C LEU A 11 -15.02 -6.05 2.22
N PRO A 12 -15.96 -5.81 1.28
CA PRO A 12 -17.21 -6.57 1.20
C PRO A 12 -17.00 -8.08 0.99
N TYR A 13 -15.89 -8.48 0.36
CA TYR A 13 -15.58 -9.86 0.01
C TYR A 13 -14.84 -10.62 1.12
N ILE A 14 -14.45 -9.92 2.19
CA ILE A 14 -13.77 -10.51 3.37
C ILE A 14 -14.56 -10.25 4.66
N GLU A 15 -15.89 -10.19 4.54
CA GLU A 15 -16.82 -10.02 5.66
C GLU A 15 -16.64 -8.70 6.44
N GLN A 16 -16.06 -7.67 5.81
CA GLN A 16 -15.85 -6.34 6.41
C GLN A 16 -16.81 -5.28 5.84
N MET A 17 -18.08 -5.64 5.58
CA MET A 17 -19.06 -4.73 4.98
C MET A 17 -19.28 -3.46 5.82
N ALA A 18 -19.33 -3.57 7.14
CA ALA A 18 -19.50 -2.40 8.01
C ALA A 18 -18.34 -1.39 7.89
N VAL A 19 -17.10 -1.87 7.72
CA VAL A 19 -15.94 -1.01 7.49
C VAL A 19 -16.00 -0.38 6.10
N TYR A 20 -16.42 -1.14 5.09
CA TYR A 20 -16.62 -0.65 3.71
C TYR A 20 -17.62 0.51 3.65
N GLU A 21 -18.77 0.37 4.28
CA GLU A 21 -19.84 1.38 4.28
C GLU A 21 -19.40 2.71 4.91
N GLY A 22 -18.45 2.68 5.87
CA GLY A 22 -17.89 3.91 6.43
C GLY A 22 -16.96 4.66 5.47
N TYR A 23 -16.41 4.00 4.44
CA TYR A 23 -15.71 4.65 3.31
C TYR A 23 -16.68 5.22 2.27
N TRP A 24 -17.67 5.99 2.72
CA TRP A 24 -18.75 6.52 1.89
C TRP A 24 -18.31 7.46 0.76
N THR A 25 -17.08 7.99 0.80
CA THR A 25 -16.52 8.82 -0.29
C THR A 25 -15.84 8.01 -1.39
N LEU A 26 -15.60 6.71 -1.19
CA LEU A 26 -15.00 5.82 -2.19
C LEU A 26 -15.70 5.84 -3.57
N PRO A 27 -17.05 5.84 -3.69
CA PRO A 27 -17.71 5.90 -4.98
C PRO A 27 -17.79 7.31 -5.59
N GLN A 28 -17.34 8.35 -4.88
CA GLN A 28 -17.40 9.73 -5.38
C GLN A 28 -16.42 9.94 -6.53
N ARG A 29 -16.74 10.91 -7.37
CA ARG A 29 -15.94 11.35 -8.50
C ARG A 29 -15.62 12.83 -8.38
N GLY A 30 -14.73 13.29 -9.25
CA GLY A 30 -14.20 14.65 -9.27
C GLY A 30 -13.00 14.75 -8.35
N TYR A 31 -11.90 14.10 -8.72
CA TYR A 31 -10.63 14.23 -8.01
C TYR A 31 -10.31 15.73 -7.85
N ASN A 32 -10.32 16.19 -6.60
CA ASN A 32 -10.15 17.60 -6.27
C ASN A 32 -9.31 17.73 -4.99
N CYS A 33 -8.00 17.76 -5.16
CA CYS A 33 -7.09 18.09 -4.08
C CYS A 33 -7.04 19.61 -3.84
N PRO A 34 -6.96 20.11 -2.59
CA PRO A 34 -6.77 19.38 -1.32
C PRO A 34 -8.06 19.05 -0.54
N ASN A 35 -9.22 19.02 -1.21
CA ASN A 35 -10.49 18.94 -0.49
C ASN A 35 -10.73 17.54 0.12
N TYR A 36 -10.94 17.50 1.43
CA TYR A 36 -11.38 16.32 2.17
C TYR A 36 -12.45 16.66 3.23
N PRO A 37 -13.34 15.73 3.58
CA PRO A 37 -13.52 14.41 2.97
C PRO A 37 -14.06 14.53 1.53
N GLY A 38 -13.70 13.59 0.66
CA GLY A 38 -14.15 13.59 -0.73
C GLY A 38 -13.56 12.47 -1.57
N ALA A 39 -13.64 12.60 -2.90
CA ALA A 39 -13.14 11.63 -3.87
C ALA A 39 -11.60 11.47 -3.88
N LEU A 40 -10.88 12.31 -3.13
CA LEU A 40 -9.42 12.24 -3.02
C LEU A 40 -8.95 10.92 -2.40
N GLY A 41 -9.64 10.45 -1.36
CA GLY A 41 -9.17 9.32 -0.55
C GLY A 41 -9.89 9.20 0.80
N PRO A 42 -9.40 8.34 1.69
CA PRO A 42 -10.04 8.09 2.98
C PRO A 42 -9.82 9.20 4.02
N ILE A 43 -9.08 10.27 3.73
CA ILE A 43 -8.81 11.38 4.66
C ILE A 43 -10.12 12.06 5.08
N GLY A 44 -10.28 12.33 6.37
CA GLY A 44 -11.41 13.12 6.88
C GLY A 44 -11.67 12.91 8.36
N ASN A 45 -12.18 13.95 9.02
CA ASN A 45 -12.51 13.91 10.46
C ASN A 45 -13.96 13.48 10.75
N GLU A 46 -14.72 13.12 9.72
CA GLU A 46 -16.06 12.58 9.87
C GLU A 46 -16.00 11.20 10.53
N THR A 47 -16.92 10.93 11.46
CA THR A 47 -16.85 9.77 12.36
C THR A 47 -16.82 8.45 11.60
N ARG A 48 -17.66 8.25 10.58
CA ARG A 48 -17.71 6.99 9.83
C ARG A 48 -16.40 6.70 9.10
N LEU A 49 -15.85 7.70 8.41
CA LEU A 49 -14.55 7.57 7.74
C LEU A 49 -13.42 7.26 8.73
N ARG A 50 -13.42 7.96 9.87
CA ARG A 50 -12.40 7.77 10.91
C ARG A 50 -12.49 6.37 11.53
N ASP A 51 -13.69 5.93 11.89
CA ASP A 51 -13.92 4.61 12.46
C ASP A 51 -13.47 3.51 11.49
N SER A 52 -13.77 3.65 10.19
CA SER A 52 -13.30 2.71 9.17
C SER A 52 -11.78 2.71 9.01
N ARG A 53 -11.10 3.87 9.02
CA ARG A 53 -9.62 3.94 8.97
C ARG A 53 -8.96 3.32 10.20
N MET A 54 -9.60 3.42 11.37
CA MET A 54 -9.07 2.93 12.64
C MET A 54 -9.47 1.48 12.94
N ALA A 55 -10.33 0.88 12.11
CA ALA A 55 -10.76 -0.50 12.29
C ALA A 55 -9.59 -1.48 12.19
N VAL A 56 -9.52 -2.42 13.14
CA VAL A 56 -8.59 -3.55 13.07
C VAL A 56 -9.19 -4.60 12.15
N ILE A 57 -8.59 -4.82 10.99
CA ILE A 57 -8.99 -5.90 10.08
C ILE A 57 -8.02 -7.06 10.29
N SER A 58 -8.44 -8.08 11.03
CA SER A 58 -7.57 -9.22 11.38
C SER A 58 -6.96 -9.92 10.18
N THR A 59 -7.71 -10.02 9.07
CA THR A 59 -7.25 -10.62 7.80
C THR A 59 -6.09 -9.84 7.18
N TYR A 60 -5.90 -8.57 7.53
CA TYR A 60 -4.79 -7.75 7.04
C TYR A 60 -3.54 -7.81 7.92
N LEU A 61 -3.59 -8.48 9.07
CA LEU A 61 -2.49 -8.60 10.02
C LEU A 61 -1.72 -9.90 9.81
N CYS A 62 -0.39 -9.80 9.75
CA CYS A 62 0.48 -10.96 9.72
C CYS A 62 0.71 -11.45 11.16
N PRO A 63 0.53 -12.75 11.48
CA PRO A 63 0.79 -13.28 12.82
C PRO A 63 2.25 -13.15 13.28
N SER A 64 3.21 -13.04 12.35
CA SER A 64 4.62 -12.84 12.69
C SER A 64 4.96 -11.39 13.07
N ASP A 65 4.12 -10.43 12.66
CA ASP A 65 4.30 -9.05 13.03
C ASP A 65 3.48 -8.70 14.28
N ARG A 66 4.07 -7.93 15.20
CA ARG A 66 3.55 -7.72 16.56
C ARG A 66 2.31 -6.82 16.56
N GLY A 67 1.16 -7.42 16.25
CA GLY A 67 -0.17 -6.87 16.46
C GLY A 67 -0.52 -5.62 15.63
N PRO A 68 -1.77 -5.12 15.77
CA PRO A 68 -2.19 -3.89 15.13
C PRO A 68 -1.38 -2.70 15.68
N LYS A 69 -0.82 -1.90 14.77
CA LYS A 69 -0.02 -0.72 15.11
C LYS A 69 -0.75 0.54 14.65
N PRO A 70 -1.33 1.33 15.57
CA PRO A 70 -1.87 2.66 15.29
C PRO A 70 -0.86 3.54 14.57
N ASN A 71 -1.27 4.32 13.58
CA ASN A 71 -0.49 5.47 13.13
C ASN A 71 -1.33 6.74 13.20
N GLU A 72 -0.71 7.81 13.68
CA GLU A 72 -1.32 9.14 13.77
C GLU A 72 -2.67 9.22 14.51
N TRP A 73 -2.94 8.32 15.46
CA TRP A 73 -4.27 8.15 16.08
C TRP A 73 -4.81 9.39 16.81
N TRP A 74 -3.91 10.29 17.24
CA TRP A 74 -4.27 11.55 17.90
C TRP A 74 -4.78 12.61 16.92
N THR A 75 -4.62 12.43 15.61
CA THR A 75 -5.20 13.34 14.62
C THR A 75 -6.53 12.80 14.13
N GLY A 76 -7.52 13.70 14.11
CA GLY A 76 -8.85 13.40 13.59
C GLY A 76 -8.84 12.95 12.12
N PRO A 77 -8.25 13.72 11.20
CA PRO A 77 -8.37 13.44 9.77
C PRO A 77 -7.40 12.39 9.21
N TYR A 78 -6.24 12.15 9.86
CA TYR A 78 -5.17 11.35 9.27
C TYR A 78 -4.88 10.04 10.01
N GLY A 79 -5.36 9.84 11.23
CA GLY A 79 -5.16 8.59 11.95
C GLY A 79 -5.76 7.36 11.24
N TYR A 80 -5.02 6.25 11.27
CA TYR A 80 -5.42 4.96 10.70
C TYR A 80 -4.73 3.77 11.41
N MET A 81 -5.23 2.58 11.12
CA MET A 81 -4.60 1.31 11.48
C MET A 81 -3.61 0.86 10.40
N CYS A 82 -2.36 0.60 10.77
CA CYS A 82 -1.42 -0.02 9.86
C CYS A 82 -1.70 -1.52 9.71
N HIS A 83 -1.38 -2.08 8.54
CA HIS A 83 -1.53 -3.50 8.26
C HIS A 83 -0.36 -4.05 7.42
N ASN A 84 -0.25 -5.38 7.34
CA ASN A 84 0.92 -6.08 6.78
C ASN A 84 0.78 -6.48 5.32
N TYR A 85 -0.42 -6.86 4.86
CA TYR A 85 -0.57 -7.41 3.51
C TYR A 85 -0.64 -6.31 2.45
N SER A 86 0.13 -6.52 1.38
CA SER A 86 0.40 -5.54 0.34
C SER A 86 0.27 -6.14 -1.06
N GLY A 87 -0.15 -5.35 -2.03
CA GLY A 87 -0.36 -5.76 -3.41
C GLY A 87 0.89 -5.63 -4.28
N CYS A 88 1.20 -6.65 -5.07
CA CYS A 88 2.36 -6.70 -5.95
C CYS A 88 2.17 -5.81 -7.19
N VAL A 89 3.07 -4.84 -7.38
CA VAL A 89 3.13 -4.00 -8.59
C VAL A 89 4.08 -4.55 -9.67
N GLY A 90 4.57 -5.77 -9.50
CA GLY A 90 5.55 -6.38 -10.40
C GLY A 90 6.99 -6.08 -9.99
N SER A 91 7.93 -6.21 -10.93
CA SER A 91 9.36 -6.02 -10.66
C SER A 91 9.83 -4.57 -10.78
N GLY A 92 9.02 -3.68 -11.37
CA GLY A 92 9.32 -2.25 -11.45
C GLY A 92 8.81 -1.45 -10.26
N ASP A 93 8.78 -0.13 -10.42
CA ASP A 93 8.00 0.76 -9.57
C ASP A 93 6.49 0.57 -9.81
N MET A 94 5.63 1.36 -9.16
CA MET A 94 4.17 1.21 -9.32
C MET A 94 3.66 1.37 -10.76
N TYR A 95 4.46 1.98 -11.65
CA TYR A 95 4.17 2.22 -13.05
C TYR A 95 4.88 1.22 -13.99
N GLY A 96 5.68 0.29 -13.42
CA GLY A 96 6.47 -0.68 -14.17
C GLY A 96 7.82 -0.15 -14.68
N ASN A 97 8.27 1.02 -14.24
CA ASN A 97 9.57 1.57 -14.63
C ASN A 97 10.71 0.91 -13.84
N SER A 98 11.93 1.04 -14.38
CA SER A 98 13.16 0.62 -13.70
C SER A 98 13.34 1.33 -12.36
N VAL A 99 13.73 0.59 -11.33
CA VAL A 99 14.02 1.14 -9.98
C VAL A 99 15.51 1.31 -9.68
N ASP A 100 16.36 0.82 -10.58
CA ASP A 100 17.81 1.02 -10.57
C ASP A 100 18.37 1.16 -12.00
N SER A 101 19.70 1.16 -12.14
CA SER A 101 20.39 1.34 -13.42
C SER A 101 20.54 0.06 -14.25
N SER A 102 20.06 -1.09 -13.77
CA SER A 102 20.12 -2.36 -14.49
C SER A 102 19.04 -2.43 -15.58
N SER A 103 19.23 -3.36 -16.52
CA SER A 103 18.30 -3.59 -17.63
C SER A 103 17.02 -4.32 -17.24
N GLY A 104 16.85 -4.71 -15.98
CA GLY A 104 15.69 -5.46 -15.52
C GLY A 104 15.85 -6.98 -15.63
N PRO A 105 14.77 -7.73 -15.41
CA PRO A 105 13.44 -7.47 -15.96
C PRO A 105 12.62 -6.46 -15.16
N TRP A 106 12.11 -5.42 -15.83
CA TRP A 106 11.19 -4.43 -15.27
C TRP A 106 9.81 -4.58 -15.89
N GLY A 107 8.79 -4.50 -15.05
CA GLY A 107 7.43 -4.64 -15.52
C GLY A 107 6.40 -4.44 -14.42
N VAL A 108 5.16 -4.55 -14.85
CA VAL A 108 3.95 -4.36 -14.06
C VAL A 108 3.44 -5.69 -13.51
N GLY A 109 2.80 -5.62 -12.36
CA GLY A 109 2.07 -6.71 -11.72
C GLY A 109 0.58 -6.39 -11.60
N ILE A 110 -0.13 -7.19 -10.81
CA ILE A 110 -1.59 -7.13 -10.72
C ILE A 110 -2.09 -5.79 -10.20
N PHE A 111 -1.38 -5.19 -9.24
CA PHE A 111 -1.76 -3.95 -8.57
C PHE A 111 -1.04 -2.71 -9.10
N SER A 112 -0.40 -2.80 -10.28
CA SER A 112 0.20 -1.63 -10.94
C SER A 112 -0.85 -0.61 -11.36
N VAL A 113 -0.39 0.63 -11.58
CA VAL A 113 -1.26 1.74 -11.97
C VAL A 113 -0.73 2.43 -13.23
N LYS A 114 -1.62 3.04 -14.02
CA LYS A 114 -1.17 3.91 -15.11
C LYS A 114 -0.86 5.32 -14.58
N PRO A 115 0.24 5.94 -15.04
CA PRO A 115 0.54 7.31 -14.67
C PRO A 115 -0.60 8.28 -15.08
N GLY A 116 -1.19 8.97 -14.12
CA GLY A 116 -2.28 9.93 -14.36
C GLY A 116 -3.67 9.32 -14.53
N GLN A 117 -3.85 8.04 -14.19
CA GLN A 117 -5.15 7.39 -14.30
C GLN A 117 -6.20 7.97 -13.35
N SER A 118 -7.47 7.95 -13.76
CA SER A 118 -8.61 8.36 -12.92
C SER A 118 -9.90 7.61 -13.29
N TYR A 119 -10.84 7.54 -12.34
CA TYR A 119 -12.20 7.03 -12.55
C TYR A 119 -13.20 8.12 -12.95
N ASP A 120 -12.75 9.37 -13.09
CA ASP A 120 -13.59 10.49 -13.49
C ASP A 120 -14.04 10.39 -14.96
N LEU A 121 -15.18 10.99 -15.26
CA LEU A 121 -15.71 11.00 -16.63
C LEU A 121 -14.87 11.91 -17.54
N GLY A 122 -14.54 11.43 -18.74
CA GLY A 122 -13.85 12.23 -19.75
C GLY A 122 -12.34 12.40 -19.53
N VAL A 123 -11.73 11.61 -18.64
CA VAL A 123 -10.28 11.67 -18.40
C VAL A 123 -9.48 11.08 -19.56
N SER A 124 -8.27 11.61 -19.76
CA SER A 124 -7.36 11.16 -20.82
C SER A 124 -6.76 9.78 -20.57
N VAL A 125 -6.62 9.38 -19.30
CA VAL A 125 -6.12 8.07 -18.89
C VAL A 125 -7.17 7.42 -17.98
N PRO A 126 -8.01 6.52 -18.50
CA PRO A 126 -8.95 5.79 -17.67
C PRO A 126 -8.20 4.83 -16.74
N THR A 127 -8.77 4.58 -15.55
CA THR A 127 -8.21 3.61 -14.61
C THR A 127 -8.07 2.23 -15.24
N TRP A 128 -6.89 1.65 -15.06
CA TRP A 128 -6.60 0.29 -15.48
C TRP A 128 -6.93 -0.70 -14.36
N SER A 129 -7.49 -1.85 -14.74
CA SER A 129 -7.60 -3.03 -13.91
C SER A 129 -7.06 -4.24 -14.66
N THR A 130 -6.29 -5.07 -13.97
CA THR A 130 -5.75 -6.33 -14.51
C THR A 130 -6.87 -7.37 -14.53
N GLN A 131 -7.15 -7.95 -15.70
CA GLN A 131 -8.05 -9.09 -15.83
C GLN A 131 -7.29 -10.41 -15.76
N SER A 132 -7.95 -11.49 -15.36
CA SER A 132 -7.32 -12.82 -15.33
C SER A 132 -6.73 -13.24 -16.68
N MET A 133 -7.33 -12.80 -17.80
CA MET A 133 -6.82 -13.08 -19.15
C MET A 133 -5.57 -12.27 -19.53
N ASP A 134 -5.26 -11.19 -18.79
CA ASP A 134 -4.05 -10.39 -19.01
C ASP A 134 -2.79 -11.10 -18.46
N VAL A 135 -2.97 -12.07 -17.56
CA VAL A 135 -1.90 -12.80 -16.87
C VAL A 135 -1.44 -14.00 -17.70
N ARG A 136 -0.40 -13.78 -18.51
CA ARG A 136 0.04 -14.74 -19.55
C ARG A 136 0.95 -15.87 -19.06
N ASP A 137 1.63 -15.68 -17.94
CA ASP A 137 2.44 -16.70 -17.26
C ASP A 137 1.60 -17.64 -16.37
N GLY A 138 0.30 -17.37 -16.26
CA GLY A 138 -0.67 -18.16 -15.52
C GLY A 138 -0.82 -17.70 -14.07
N LEU A 139 -2.07 -17.67 -13.58
CA LEU A 139 -2.38 -17.13 -12.25
C LEU A 139 -1.61 -17.81 -11.11
N SER A 140 -1.38 -19.12 -11.23
CA SER A 140 -0.60 -19.92 -10.27
C SER A 140 0.92 -19.65 -10.29
N ASN A 141 1.41 -18.82 -11.21
CA ASN A 141 2.83 -18.42 -11.27
C ASN A 141 3.01 -16.92 -10.97
N THR A 142 1.92 -16.18 -10.76
CA THR A 142 1.96 -14.73 -10.63
C THR A 142 1.79 -14.31 -9.18
N LEU A 143 2.78 -13.60 -8.64
CA LEU A 143 2.73 -13.00 -7.32
C LEU A 143 1.61 -11.95 -7.24
N MET A 144 0.71 -12.08 -6.27
CA MET A 144 -0.40 -11.15 -6.08
C MET A 144 -0.27 -10.35 -4.78
N LEU A 145 -0.18 -11.02 -3.63
CA LEU A 145 -0.04 -10.37 -2.33
C LEU A 145 1.17 -10.92 -1.59
N SER A 146 1.78 -10.09 -0.74
CA SER A 146 2.75 -10.56 0.24
C SER A 146 2.75 -9.65 1.47
N GLU A 147 3.59 -9.99 2.43
CA GLU A 147 3.71 -9.33 3.71
C GLU A 147 4.72 -8.21 3.67
N LEU A 148 4.48 -7.19 4.48
CA LEU A 148 5.41 -6.14 4.83
C LEU A 148 5.56 -6.08 6.36
N LEU A 149 6.68 -5.56 6.82
CA LEU A 149 6.84 -5.18 8.22
C LEU A 149 6.19 -3.82 8.45
N VAL A 150 5.50 -3.70 9.58
CA VAL A 150 4.88 -2.44 9.98
C VAL A 150 5.71 -1.78 11.08
N PRO A 151 6.02 -0.47 10.99
CA PRO A 151 6.72 0.23 12.05
C PRO A 151 5.82 0.43 13.28
N VAL A 152 6.44 0.56 14.44
CA VAL A 152 5.79 1.04 15.67
C VAL A 152 6.04 2.54 15.75
N PRO A 153 5.11 3.39 15.28
CA PRO A 153 5.32 4.83 15.31
C PRO A 153 5.46 5.31 16.75
N VAL A 154 6.38 6.25 16.95
CA VAL A 154 6.50 6.96 18.23
C VAL A 154 5.22 7.77 18.45
N GLN A 155 4.66 7.68 19.65
CA GLN A 155 3.44 8.39 20.01
C GLN A 155 3.59 9.90 19.73
N GLY A 156 2.57 10.50 19.10
CA GLY A 156 2.57 11.93 18.77
C GLY A 156 3.27 12.26 17.45
N ARG A 157 3.79 11.26 16.70
CA ARG A 157 4.34 11.47 15.35
C ARG A 157 3.91 10.43 14.32
N TRP A 158 3.64 10.89 13.09
CA TRP A 158 3.43 10.01 11.93
C TRP A 158 4.65 9.10 11.69
N GLY A 159 4.42 7.81 11.48
CA GLY A 159 5.45 6.76 11.32
C GLY A 159 6.03 6.59 9.91
N GLY A 160 5.56 7.38 8.94
CA GLY A 160 5.88 7.19 7.52
C GLY A 160 4.89 6.27 6.80
N ALA A 161 5.22 5.91 5.56
CA ALA A 161 4.31 5.16 4.67
C ALA A 161 4.36 3.64 4.85
N MET A 162 5.31 3.12 5.65
CA MET A 162 5.42 1.68 5.86
C MET A 162 4.18 1.18 6.63
N GLY A 163 3.50 0.17 6.10
CA GLY A 163 2.26 -0.37 6.67
C GLY A 163 1.01 0.49 6.44
N GLU A 164 1.12 1.58 5.68
CA GLU A 164 0.02 2.49 5.34
C GLU A 164 -0.87 1.88 4.25
N THR A 165 -1.69 0.91 4.63
CA THR A 165 -2.52 0.14 3.70
C THR A 165 -3.78 0.86 3.25
N VAL A 166 -4.14 1.97 3.88
CA VAL A 166 -5.30 2.77 3.49
C VAL A 166 -5.04 3.65 2.27
N TYR A 167 -3.77 3.90 1.93
CA TYR A 167 -3.38 4.70 0.77
C TYR A 167 -2.53 3.86 -0.20
N GLY A 168 -2.54 4.23 -1.49
CA GLY A 168 -1.79 3.57 -2.56
C GLY A 168 -0.28 3.84 -2.53
N ASN A 169 0.37 3.70 -1.38
CA ASN A 169 1.79 4.00 -1.17
C ASN A 169 2.66 2.74 -1.26
N MET A 170 3.84 2.89 -1.86
CA MET A 170 4.87 1.85 -1.87
C MET A 170 5.40 1.63 -0.44
N GLY A 171 5.42 0.39 0.02
CA GLY A 171 5.68 0.01 1.41
C GLY A 171 4.44 0.04 2.31
N GLY A 172 3.29 0.47 1.80
CA GLY A 172 1.98 0.39 2.45
C GLY A 172 1.11 -0.62 1.73
N ALA A 173 0.06 -0.16 1.06
CA ALA A 173 -0.82 -1.03 0.28
C ALA A 173 -0.15 -1.70 -0.94
N LEU A 174 1.04 -1.24 -1.35
CA LEU A 174 1.76 -1.75 -2.52
C LEU A 174 3.19 -2.16 -2.17
N PHE A 175 3.67 -3.24 -2.79
CA PHE A 175 5.07 -3.68 -2.75
C PHE A 175 5.55 -4.06 -4.16
N SER A 176 6.86 -4.17 -4.33
CA SER A 176 7.51 -4.55 -5.59
C SER A 176 8.39 -5.77 -5.41
N ALA A 177 8.38 -6.62 -6.43
CA ALA A 177 9.25 -7.78 -6.59
C ALA A 177 10.61 -7.41 -7.24
N ALA A 178 11.00 -6.14 -7.26
CA ALA A 178 12.30 -5.67 -7.75
C ALA A 178 13.48 -6.35 -7.02
N THR A 179 13.27 -6.77 -5.78
CA THR A 179 14.28 -7.42 -4.94
C THR A 179 13.70 -8.67 -4.30
N THR A 180 14.56 -9.58 -3.86
CA THR A 180 14.14 -10.83 -3.22
C THR A 180 13.47 -10.58 -1.85
N PRO A 181 12.57 -11.47 -1.40
CA PRO A 181 11.99 -11.37 -0.07
C PRO A 181 13.04 -11.28 1.04
N ASN A 182 12.74 -10.50 2.09
CA ASN A 182 13.63 -10.26 3.23
C ASN A 182 15.07 -9.82 2.84
N THR A 183 15.23 -9.19 1.68
CA THR A 183 16.53 -8.70 1.19
C THR A 183 17.20 -7.74 2.19
N SER A 184 18.53 -7.76 2.21
CA SER A 184 19.35 -6.75 2.89
C SER A 184 19.44 -5.43 2.13
N ALA A 185 18.95 -5.37 0.87
CA ALA A 185 18.81 -4.13 0.14
C ALA A 185 17.76 -3.23 0.82
N PRO A 186 18.00 -1.92 0.92
CA PRO A 186 17.05 -0.99 1.52
C PRO A 186 15.78 -0.85 0.68
N ASP A 187 14.63 -0.79 1.34
CA ASP A 187 13.42 -0.28 0.69
C ASP A 187 13.64 1.17 0.29
N ARG A 188 13.22 1.55 -0.91
CA ARG A 188 13.33 2.91 -1.43
C ARG A 188 11.94 3.51 -1.55
N ILE A 189 11.57 4.33 -0.58
CA ILE A 189 10.21 4.87 -0.46
C ILE A 189 10.18 6.39 -0.59
N ILE A 190 9.05 6.93 -1.07
CA ILE A 190 8.77 8.38 -1.09
C ILE A 190 8.10 8.79 0.21
N SER A 191 8.77 8.55 1.33
CA SER A 191 8.29 8.91 2.67
C SER A 191 9.48 8.91 3.63
N HIS A 192 9.22 9.17 4.90
CA HIS A 192 10.19 8.97 5.96
C HIS A 192 10.37 7.49 6.25
N CYS A 193 11.62 7.07 6.45
CA CYS A 193 11.93 5.74 6.94
C CYS A 193 11.60 5.63 8.44
N PRO A 194 11.15 4.46 8.93
CA PRO A 194 10.87 4.24 10.35
C PRO A 194 12.05 4.60 11.27
N GLN A 195 13.27 4.27 10.87
CA GLN A 195 14.47 4.55 11.68
C GLN A 195 14.74 6.04 11.84
N SER A 196 14.37 6.86 10.85
CA SER A 196 14.48 8.32 10.95
C SER A 196 13.54 8.92 12.01
N TYR A 197 12.56 8.13 12.46
CA TYR A 197 11.61 8.46 13.51
C TYR A 197 11.82 7.65 14.79
N ASN A 198 13.04 7.14 14.99
CA ASN A 198 13.47 6.46 16.21
C ASN A 198 12.73 5.14 16.50
N ASP A 199 12.14 4.52 15.48
CA ASP A 199 11.70 3.13 15.55
C ASP A 199 12.92 2.21 15.42
N THR A 200 13.57 1.94 16.55
CA THR A 200 14.71 1.03 16.64
C THR A 200 14.32 -0.45 16.53
N GLY A 201 13.02 -0.77 16.60
CA GLY A 201 12.51 -2.13 16.43
C GLY A 201 12.33 -2.52 14.97
N TYR A 202 12.28 -1.54 14.06
CA TYR A 202 12.17 -1.78 12.61
C TYR A 202 13.52 -2.14 11.99
N ALA A 203 13.79 -3.45 11.90
CA ALA A 203 15.08 -3.97 11.46
C ALA A 203 15.34 -3.86 9.94
N ALA A 204 14.28 -3.73 9.13
CA ALA A 204 14.43 -3.72 7.68
C ALA A 204 15.07 -2.41 7.18
N PRO A 205 16.12 -2.48 6.34
CA PRO A 205 16.79 -1.29 5.84
C PRO A 205 15.85 -0.45 4.96
N CYS A 206 15.94 0.88 5.08
CA CYS A 206 15.09 1.82 4.35
C CYS A 206 15.90 3.06 3.95
N VAL A 207 15.61 3.59 2.77
CA VAL A 207 16.11 4.87 2.25
C VAL A 207 14.93 5.70 1.74
N SER A 208 14.84 6.94 2.24
CA SER A 208 13.92 7.95 1.72
C SER A 208 14.51 8.55 0.45
N ILE A 209 13.82 8.41 -0.68
CA ILE A 209 14.29 8.94 -1.98
C ILE A 209 13.68 10.31 -2.32
N ALA A 210 12.57 10.67 -1.66
CA ALA A 210 11.92 11.96 -1.76
C ALA A 210 10.96 12.15 -0.58
N PRO A 211 10.68 13.40 -0.17
CA PRO A 211 9.63 13.65 0.82
C PRO A 211 8.25 13.32 0.23
N SER A 212 7.36 12.77 1.06
CA SER A 212 5.95 12.65 0.70
C SER A 212 5.35 14.05 0.50
N ARG A 213 4.68 14.27 -0.63
CA ARG A 213 3.98 15.51 -0.92
C ARG A 213 2.51 15.21 -1.14
N TRP A 214 1.68 15.97 -0.44
CA TRP A 214 0.24 15.83 -0.49
C TRP A 214 -0.26 16.04 -1.92
N CYS A 215 -1.09 15.12 -2.41
CA CYS A 215 -1.71 15.16 -3.74
C CYS A 215 -0.77 15.20 -4.94
N THR A 216 0.51 14.88 -4.77
CA THR A 216 1.39 14.71 -5.93
C THR A 216 1.39 13.25 -6.37
N ARG A 217 1.77 13.06 -7.64
CA ARG A 217 2.26 11.76 -8.06
C ARG A 217 3.37 11.33 -7.09
N SER A 218 3.31 10.07 -6.70
CA SER A 218 4.30 9.47 -5.81
C SER A 218 4.53 8.02 -6.22
N ALA A 219 5.59 7.43 -5.71
CA ALA A 219 6.16 6.12 -6.00
C ALA A 219 6.90 5.92 -7.33
N GLU A 220 7.21 6.97 -8.09
CA GLU A 220 8.13 6.85 -9.24
C GLU A 220 9.54 6.51 -8.74
N GLY A 221 10.13 5.44 -9.26
CA GLY A 221 11.43 4.90 -8.82
C GLY A 221 11.45 4.35 -7.38
N ALA A 222 10.29 4.23 -6.74
CA ALA A 222 10.16 3.65 -5.41
C ALA A 222 9.92 2.14 -5.47
N TYR A 223 10.45 1.41 -4.51
CA TYR A 223 10.13 0.00 -4.26
C TYR A 223 10.22 -0.32 -2.78
N ALA A 224 9.42 -1.30 -2.36
CA ALA A 224 9.53 -1.94 -1.06
C ALA A 224 9.48 -3.45 -1.29
N ALA A 225 10.42 -4.18 -0.68
CA ALA A 225 10.48 -5.64 -0.79
C ALA A 225 9.36 -6.28 0.04
N ALA A 226 8.99 -7.51 -0.29
CA ALA A 226 8.24 -8.36 0.63
C ALA A 226 9.09 -8.65 1.88
N ARG A 227 8.50 -8.48 3.08
CA ARG A 227 9.21 -8.63 4.37
C ARG A 227 8.33 -9.25 5.43
N SER A 228 8.92 -10.16 6.21
CA SER A 228 8.22 -10.89 7.28
C SER A 228 9.18 -11.31 8.40
N ASN A 229 8.64 -11.52 9.61
CA ASN A 229 9.37 -12.09 10.74
C ASN A 229 9.26 -13.63 10.81
N HIS A 230 8.57 -14.27 9.85
CA HIS A 230 8.56 -15.73 9.74
C HIS A 230 9.99 -16.27 9.49
N ARG A 231 10.34 -17.40 10.13
CA ARG A 231 11.69 -17.98 10.05
C ARG A 231 12.03 -18.51 8.65
N ASP A 232 11.02 -18.99 7.93
CA ASP A 232 11.17 -19.69 6.66
C ASP A 232 11.01 -18.77 5.45
N GLY A 233 10.85 -17.46 5.65
CA GLY A 233 10.73 -16.47 4.58
C GLY A 233 9.52 -15.56 4.75
N VAL A 234 8.86 -15.25 3.64
CA VAL A 234 7.62 -14.47 3.60
C VAL A 234 6.51 -15.35 3.05
N ASN A 235 5.29 -15.16 3.52
CA ASN A 235 4.14 -15.77 2.87
C ASN A 235 3.76 -14.95 1.63
N VAL A 236 3.38 -15.65 0.57
CA VAL A 236 2.96 -15.04 -0.69
C VAL A 236 1.64 -15.66 -1.12
N ALA A 237 0.67 -14.83 -1.47
CA ALA A 237 -0.50 -15.27 -2.20
C ALA A 237 -0.29 -15.07 -3.71
N LEU A 238 -0.54 -16.12 -4.48
CA LEU A 238 -0.52 -16.11 -5.93
C LEU A 238 -1.90 -15.66 -6.47
N ALA A 239 -1.95 -15.31 -7.74
CA ALA A 239 -3.14 -14.74 -8.37
C ALA A 239 -4.30 -15.73 -8.51
N ASP A 240 -4.05 -17.03 -8.32
CA ASP A 240 -5.06 -18.08 -8.26
C ASP A 240 -5.62 -18.30 -6.83
N GLY A 241 -5.09 -17.58 -5.84
CA GLY A 241 -5.48 -17.68 -4.44
C GLY A 241 -4.70 -18.71 -3.62
N SER A 242 -3.75 -19.44 -4.22
CA SER A 242 -2.84 -20.30 -3.46
C SER A 242 -1.83 -19.50 -2.65
N VAL A 243 -1.34 -20.07 -1.55
CA VAL A 243 -0.36 -19.44 -0.65
C VAL A 243 0.86 -20.34 -0.49
N THR A 244 2.06 -19.75 -0.53
CA THR A 244 3.36 -20.43 -0.35
C THR A 244 4.32 -19.61 0.50
#